data_AF-A0A520TH28-F1
#
_entry.id   AF-A0A520TH28-F1
#
_cell.length_a   1.000
_cell.length_b   1.000
_cell.length_c   1.000
_cell.angle_alpha   90.00
_cell.angle_beta   90.00
_cell.angle_gamma   90.00
#
_symmetry.space_group_name_H-M   'P 1'
#
loop_
_entity.id
_entity.type
_entity.pdbx_description
1 polymer ?
#
loop_
_entity_poly.entity_id
_entity_poly.type
_entity_poly.pdbx_seq_one_letter_code
_entity_poly.pdbx_strand_id
1 'polypeptide(L)'
;MINDKEILNRFIADQSPNKEQDALEVDRIILEIGSRDGVQAGEIYLLAKSLKGINENTLASQAFEQLYRNFSNELDGSVLAEYAQTMFLKEKRTFNSKIEVVLDEALLKSPDNPSALTLQGLKELENKNIDLTIKLWTKALNFLENERDISELKVLIETVKKLKNQ
;
A
#
# COMPACT_ATOMS: atom_id res chain seq x y z
N MET A 1 26.13 10.05 0.20
CA MET A 1 25.55 10.71 -1.00
C MET A 1 25.80 9.98 -2.31
N ILE A 2 27.03 9.74 -2.79
CA ILE A 2 27.25 8.97 -4.05
C ILE A 2 26.94 7.48 -3.84
N ASN A 3 27.40 6.91 -2.73
CA ASN A 3 27.17 5.50 -2.39
C ASN A 3 25.68 5.15 -2.19
N ASP A 4 24.90 6.04 -1.57
CA ASP A 4 23.48 5.79 -1.26
C ASP A 4 22.62 5.66 -2.53
N LYS A 5 22.86 6.52 -3.51
CA LYS A 5 22.15 6.48 -4.78
C LYS A 5 22.51 5.22 -5.58
N GLU A 6 23.77 4.82 -5.54
CA GLU A 6 24.22 3.58 -6.19
C GLU A 6 23.61 2.33 -5.53
N ILE A 7 23.57 2.29 -4.19
CA ILE A 7 22.90 1.22 -3.42
C ILE A 7 21.42 1.15 -3.77
N LEU A 8 20.73 2.29 -3.72
CA LEU A 8 19.30 2.34 -4.01
C LEU A 8 19.00 1.88 -5.45
N ASN A 9 19.78 2.36 -6.41
CA ASN A 9 19.60 2.00 -7.82
C ASN A 9 19.87 0.52 -8.07
N ARG A 10 20.96 -0.05 -7.52
CA ARG A 10 21.26 -1.47 -7.71
C ARG A 10 20.24 -2.36 -7.03
N PHE A 11 19.71 -1.94 -5.88
CA PHE A 11 18.64 -2.66 -5.19
C PHE A 11 17.34 -2.65 -6.00
N ILE A 12 16.90 -1.49 -6.46
CA ILE A 12 15.69 -1.35 -7.29
C ILE A 12 15.82 -2.10 -8.62
N ALA A 13 17.01 -2.11 -9.22
CA ALA A 13 17.26 -2.78 -10.50
C ALA A 13 17.45 -4.30 -10.38
N ASP A 14 17.33 -4.89 -9.19
CA ASP A 14 17.62 -6.29 -8.91
C ASP A 14 19.07 -6.71 -9.25
N GLN A 15 20.01 -5.80 -9.03
CA GLN A 15 21.45 -5.96 -9.31
C GLN A 15 22.30 -6.01 -8.03
N SER A 16 21.65 -6.15 -6.87
CA SER A 16 22.31 -6.22 -5.58
C SER A 16 23.22 -7.45 -5.47
N PRO A 17 24.54 -7.28 -5.25
CA PRO A 17 25.45 -8.40 -5.05
C PRO A 17 25.17 -9.13 -3.73
N ASN A 18 24.60 -8.43 -2.75
CA ASN A 18 24.08 -8.99 -1.51
C ASN A 18 22.77 -8.27 -1.18
N LYS A 19 21.63 -8.90 -1.49
CA LYS A 19 20.30 -8.32 -1.27
C LYS A 19 20.01 -8.01 0.20
N GLU A 20 20.47 -8.86 1.11
CA GLU A 20 20.21 -8.67 2.55
C GLU A 20 20.95 -7.44 3.07
N GLN A 21 22.25 -7.31 2.74
CA GLN A 21 23.03 -6.13 3.12
C GLN A 21 22.49 -4.86 2.47
N ASP A 22 22.14 -4.91 1.19
CA ASP A 22 21.59 -3.75 0.48
C ASP A 22 20.22 -3.35 1.03
N ALA A 23 19.39 -4.30 1.46
CA ALA A 23 18.12 -4.00 2.11
C ALA A 23 18.32 -3.21 3.42
N LEU A 24 19.32 -3.59 4.23
CA LEU A 24 19.68 -2.85 5.46
C LEU A 24 20.16 -1.42 5.14
N GLU A 25 20.97 -1.27 4.10
CA GLU A 25 21.42 0.05 3.66
C GLU A 25 20.26 0.89 3.10
N VAL A 26 19.34 0.29 2.35
CA VAL A 26 18.13 0.97 1.85
C VAL A 26 17.24 1.41 3.01
N ASP A 27 17.09 0.59 4.05
CA ASP A 27 16.36 0.99 5.28
C ASP A 27 17.02 2.21 5.94
N ARG A 28 18.34 2.20 6.11
CA ARG A 28 19.09 3.38 6.60
C ARG A 28 18.85 4.61 5.73
N ILE A 29 18.93 4.46 4.40
CA ILE A 29 18.71 5.56 3.44
C ILE A 29 17.30 6.14 3.57
N ILE A 30 16.28 5.30 3.73
CA ILE A 30 14.90 5.74 3.94
C ILE A 30 14.80 6.63 5.19
N LEU A 31 15.40 6.21 6.30
CA LEU A 31 15.39 6.96 7.56
C LEU A 31 16.13 8.31 7.43
N GLU A 32 17.26 8.33 6.73
CA GLU A 32 18.02 9.55 6.47
C GLU A 32 17.26 10.55 5.60
N ILE A 33 16.61 10.08 4.51
CA ILE A 33 15.78 10.92 3.66
C ILE A 33 14.61 11.49 4.47
N GLY A 34 13.92 10.64 5.25
CA GLY A 34 12.80 11.06 6.10
C GLY A 34 13.18 12.09 7.17
N SER A 35 14.43 12.09 7.63
CA SER A 35 14.91 13.02 8.67
C SER A 35 15.62 14.25 8.11
N ARG A 36 15.73 14.39 6.78
CA ARG A 36 16.51 15.44 6.15
C ARG A 36 15.74 16.76 6.09
N ASP A 37 16.37 17.84 6.53
CA ASP A 37 15.83 19.20 6.39
C ASP A 37 15.49 19.50 4.92
N GLY A 38 14.28 20.01 4.69
CA GLY A 38 13.79 20.37 3.36
C GLY A 38 13.43 19.19 2.44
N VAL A 39 13.36 17.95 2.96
CA VAL A 39 12.79 16.83 2.20
C VAL A 39 11.35 17.14 1.79
N GLN A 40 10.95 16.72 0.60
CA GLN A 40 9.60 16.89 0.09
C GLN A 40 8.83 15.56 0.14
N ALA A 41 7.53 15.62 0.41
CA ALA A 41 6.64 14.46 0.40
C ALA A 41 6.79 13.62 -0.89
N GLY A 42 6.88 14.28 -2.05
CA GLY A 42 7.04 13.63 -3.35
C GLY A 42 8.30 12.77 -3.47
N GLU A 43 9.40 13.16 -2.83
CA GLU A 43 10.66 12.39 -2.89
C GLU A 43 10.53 11.05 -2.16
N ILE A 44 9.98 11.09 -0.94
CA ILE A 44 9.73 9.88 -0.15
C ILE A 44 8.69 8.99 -0.83
N TYR A 45 7.65 9.60 -1.41
CA TYR A 45 6.62 8.88 -2.14
C TYR A 45 7.16 8.12 -3.36
N LEU A 46 8.01 8.76 -4.17
CA LEU A 46 8.63 8.10 -5.32
C LEU A 46 9.48 6.90 -4.89
N LEU A 47 10.25 7.04 -3.80
CA LEU A 47 11.00 5.93 -3.21
C LEU A 47 10.09 4.78 -2.78
N ALA A 48 9.01 5.08 -2.04
CA ALA A 48 8.03 4.08 -1.63
C ALA A 48 7.40 3.35 -2.83
N LYS A 49 7.06 4.08 -3.90
CA LYS A 49 6.52 3.52 -5.14
C LYS A 49 7.51 2.61 -5.86
N SER A 50 8.78 3.00 -5.95
CA SER A 50 9.82 2.16 -6.56
C SER A 50 10.00 0.84 -5.80
N LEU A 51 10.06 0.89 -4.47
CA LEU A 51 10.19 -0.30 -3.63
C LEU A 51 8.94 -1.19 -3.71
N LYS A 52 7.75 -0.59 -3.70
CA LYS A 52 6.49 -1.32 -3.92
C LYS A 52 6.47 -2.00 -5.29
N GLY A 53 6.97 -1.33 -6.33
CA GLY A 53 7.03 -1.84 -7.71
C GLY A 53 7.86 -3.11 -7.87
N ILE A 54 8.86 -3.32 -6.99
CA ILE A 54 9.66 -4.55 -6.94
C ILE A 54 9.21 -5.55 -5.86
N ASN A 55 8.02 -5.33 -5.28
CA ASN A 55 7.43 -6.13 -4.20
C ASN A 55 8.21 -6.14 -2.88
N GLU A 56 9.09 -5.16 -2.65
CA GLU A 56 9.80 -4.97 -1.38
C GLU A 56 8.90 -4.29 -0.34
N ASN A 57 7.84 -4.99 0.07
CA ASN A 57 6.76 -4.45 0.89
C ASN A 57 7.24 -3.93 2.26
N THR A 58 8.28 -4.53 2.84
CA THR A 58 8.85 -4.08 4.11
C THR A 58 9.46 -2.69 3.98
N LEU A 59 10.34 -2.49 3.00
CA LEU A 59 11.02 -1.22 2.76
C LEU A 59 10.05 -0.17 2.20
N ALA A 60 9.13 -0.57 1.31
CA ALA A 60 8.07 0.31 0.83
C ALA A 60 7.19 0.81 2.00
N SER A 61 6.80 -0.07 2.92
CA SER A 61 6.05 0.29 4.12
C SER A 61 6.82 1.25 5.01
N GLN A 62 8.14 1.09 5.13
CA GLN A 62 9.00 2.00 5.89
C GLN A 62 9.04 3.39 5.25
N ALA A 63 9.20 3.47 3.92
CA ALA A 63 9.20 4.74 3.21
C ALA A 63 7.84 5.45 3.31
N PHE A 64 6.73 4.72 3.15
CA PHE A 64 5.40 5.29 3.41
C PHE A 64 5.22 5.72 4.88
N GLU A 65 5.82 5.03 5.85
CA GLU A 65 5.77 5.44 7.24
C GLU A 65 6.49 6.78 7.49
N GLN A 66 7.65 6.99 6.87
CA GLN A 66 8.32 8.30 6.90
C GLN A 66 7.46 9.39 6.26
N LEU A 67 6.86 9.08 5.10
CA LEU A 67 5.95 9.99 4.40
C LEU A 67 4.74 10.38 5.28
N TYR A 68 4.10 9.39 5.91
CA TYR A 68 2.96 9.60 6.78
C TYR A 68 3.33 10.41 8.03
N ARG A 69 4.44 10.09 8.69
CA ARG A 69 4.89 10.80 9.91
C ARG A 69 5.16 12.29 9.66
N ASN A 70 5.74 12.60 8.51
CA ASN A 70 6.18 13.97 8.21
C ASN A 70 5.12 14.81 7.51
N PHE A 71 4.20 14.19 6.77
CA PHE A 71 3.30 14.89 5.85
C PHE A 71 1.83 14.44 5.94
N SER A 72 1.41 13.71 6.98
CA SER A 72 0.05 13.12 7.10
C SER A 72 -1.11 14.06 6.71
N ASN A 73 -1.02 15.32 7.13
CA ASN A 73 -2.04 16.35 6.84
C ASN A 73 -2.17 16.66 5.34
N GLU A 74 -1.07 16.56 4.60
CA GLU A 74 -0.98 16.89 3.17
C GLU A 74 -1.26 15.70 2.25
N LEU A 75 -1.23 14.46 2.79
CA LEU A 75 -1.42 13.27 1.97
C LEU A 75 -2.86 13.15 1.47
N ASP A 76 -3.00 12.91 0.16
CA ASP A 76 -4.25 12.51 -0.46
C ASP A 76 -4.69 11.12 0.00
N GLY A 77 -5.99 10.85 0.01
CA GLY A 77 -6.53 9.55 0.40
C GLY A 77 -6.03 8.40 -0.50
N SER A 78 -5.67 8.67 -1.75
CA SER A 78 -5.07 7.66 -2.64
C SER A 78 -3.67 7.23 -2.17
N VAL A 79 -2.87 8.16 -1.64
CA VAL A 79 -1.55 7.84 -1.08
C VAL A 79 -1.70 7.03 0.21
N LEU A 80 -2.67 7.39 1.05
CA LEU A 80 -2.99 6.64 2.27
C LEU A 80 -3.52 5.23 1.94
N ALA A 81 -4.32 5.08 0.88
CA ALA A 81 -4.79 3.78 0.40
C ALA A 81 -3.62 2.88 -0.05
N GLU A 82 -2.64 3.45 -0.76
CA GLU A 82 -1.42 2.72 -1.13
C GLU A 82 -0.62 2.32 0.11
N TYR A 83 -0.49 3.20 1.11
CA TYR A 83 0.19 2.88 2.36
C TYR A 83 -0.51 1.73 3.12
N ALA A 84 -1.82 1.80 3.30
CA ALA A 84 -2.61 0.74 3.95
C ALA A 84 -2.44 -0.61 3.23
N GLN A 85 -2.52 -0.61 1.90
CA GLN A 85 -2.28 -1.81 1.10
C GLN A 85 -0.86 -2.36 1.26
N THR A 86 0.16 -1.50 1.23
CA THR A 86 1.56 -1.92 1.40
C THR A 86 1.80 -2.50 2.80
N MET A 87 1.23 -1.89 3.85
CA MET A 87 1.28 -2.48 5.19
C MET A 87 0.58 -3.84 5.23
N PHE A 88 -0.62 -3.97 4.67
CA PHE A 88 -1.33 -5.24 4.60
C PHE A 88 -0.51 -6.34 3.92
N LEU A 89 0.19 -6.01 2.83
CA LEU A 89 1.08 -6.96 2.14
C LEU A 89 2.31 -7.33 2.99
N LYS A 90 2.94 -6.35 3.65
CA LYS A 90 4.04 -6.59 4.59
C LYS A 90 3.61 -7.53 5.71
N GLU A 91 2.42 -7.32 6.27
CA GLU A 91 1.84 -8.12 7.37
C GLU A 91 1.21 -9.43 6.87
N LYS A 92 1.66 -9.94 5.71
CA LYS A 92 1.22 -11.22 5.13
C LYS A 92 -0.30 -11.32 4.98
N ARG A 93 -0.95 -10.22 4.61
CA ARG A 93 -2.40 -10.09 4.41
C ARG A 93 -3.20 -10.26 5.70
N THR A 94 -2.67 -9.73 6.80
CA THR A 94 -3.36 -9.69 8.10
C THR A 94 -3.61 -8.24 8.49
N PHE A 95 -4.84 -7.93 8.92
CA PHE A 95 -5.16 -6.61 9.47
C PHE A 95 -4.57 -6.40 10.86
N ASN A 96 -4.22 -5.16 11.16
CA ASN A 96 -3.90 -4.69 12.49
C ASN A 96 -4.45 -3.27 12.68
N SER A 97 -4.45 -2.77 13.91
CA SER A 97 -5.03 -1.47 14.25
C SER A 97 -4.46 -0.30 13.43
N LYS A 98 -3.16 -0.34 13.07
CA LYS A 98 -2.53 0.72 12.28
C LYS A 98 -3.01 0.70 10.83
N ILE A 99 -3.14 -0.48 10.22
CA ILE A 99 -3.70 -0.62 8.87
C ILE A 99 -5.11 -0.07 8.83
N GLU A 100 -5.92 -0.40 9.84
CA GLU A 100 -7.31 0.04 9.93
C GLU A 100 -7.42 1.57 10.05
N VAL A 101 -6.63 2.19 10.91
CA VAL A 101 -6.63 3.66 11.06
C VAL A 101 -6.27 4.36 9.74
N VAL A 102 -5.20 3.91 9.07
CA VAL A 102 -4.77 4.52 7.79
C VAL A 102 -5.79 4.27 6.68
N LEU A 103 -6.43 3.09 6.67
CA LEU A 103 -7.48 2.76 5.72
C LEU A 103 -8.74 3.62 5.93
N ASP A 104 -9.15 3.85 7.17
CA ASP A 104 -10.27 4.71 7.51
C ASP A 104 -9.99 6.17 7.08
N GLU A 105 -8.78 6.67 7.33
CA GLU A 105 -8.34 7.99 6.84
C GLU A 105 -8.32 8.08 5.31
N ALA A 106 -7.87 7.01 4.63
CA ALA A 106 -7.87 6.93 3.17
C ALA A 106 -9.29 7.02 2.60
N LEU A 107 -10.24 6.28 3.17
CA LEU A 107 -11.65 6.30 2.75
C LEU A 107 -12.36 7.60 3.12
N LEU A 108 -11.95 8.27 4.20
CA LEU A 108 -12.47 9.59 4.56
C LEU A 108 -12.08 10.64 3.51
N LYS A 109 -10.80 10.63 3.07
CA LYS A 109 -10.28 11.60 2.08
C LYS A 109 -10.64 11.23 0.63
N SER A 110 -10.68 9.95 0.31
CA SER A 110 -10.95 9.44 -1.04
C SER A 110 -11.94 8.27 -0.98
N PRO A 111 -13.24 8.55 -0.76
CA PRO A 111 -14.27 7.52 -0.53
C PRO A 111 -14.54 6.60 -1.72
N ASP A 112 -14.08 6.99 -2.90
CA ASP A 112 -14.23 6.26 -4.16
C ASP A 112 -12.92 5.57 -4.60
N ASN A 113 -11.87 5.61 -3.78
CA ASN A 113 -10.61 4.95 -4.11
C ASN A 113 -10.79 3.42 -4.19
N PRO A 114 -10.54 2.78 -5.34
CA PRO A 114 -10.84 1.36 -5.54
C PRO A 114 -9.96 0.44 -4.68
N SER A 115 -8.70 0.82 -4.42
CA SER A 115 -7.78 0.05 -3.57
C SER A 115 -8.24 0.05 -2.11
N ALA A 116 -8.63 1.21 -1.58
CA ALA A 116 -9.16 1.34 -0.23
C ALA A 116 -10.49 0.58 -0.07
N LEU A 117 -11.42 0.73 -1.03
CA LEU A 117 -12.68 0.00 -1.02
C LEU A 117 -12.48 -1.53 -1.08
N THR A 118 -11.51 -1.99 -1.88
CA THR A 118 -11.17 -3.42 -1.97
C THR A 118 -10.63 -3.94 -0.64
N LEU A 119 -9.70 -3.21 -0.02
CA LEU A 119 -9.11 -3.57 1.26
C LEU A 119 -10.17 -3.55 2.39
N GLN A 120 -11.04 -2.55 2.42
CA GLN A 120 -12.17 -2.53 3.37
C GLN A 120 -13.08 -3.73 3.17
N GLY A 121 -13.41 -4.09 1.93
CA GLY A 121 -14.24 -5.26 1.67
C GLY A 121 -13.61 -6.57 2.16
N LEU A 122 -12.26 -6.69 2.13
CA LEU A 122 -11.55 -7.82 2.74
C LEU A 122 -11.69 -7.84 4.27
N LYS A 123 -11.54 -6.69 4.94
CA LYS A 123 -11.79 -6.56 6.38
C LYS A 123 -13.22 -6.97 6.75
N GLU A 124 -14.20 -6.51 5.99
CA GLU A 124 -15.60 -6.88 6.21
C GLU A 124 -15.85 -8.37 5.96
N LEU A 125 -15.12 -8.97 5.02
CA LEU A 125 -15.24 -10.40 4.75
C LEU A 125 -14.71 -11.23 5.91
N GLU A 126 -13.58 -10.85 6.52
CA GLU A 126 -13.04 -11.47 7.74
C GLU A 126 -14.04 -11.40 8.90
N ASN A 127 -14.77 -10.28 8.99
CA ASN A 127 -15.84 -10.06 9.97
C ASN A 127 -17.17 -10.75 9.59
N LYS A 128 -17.21 -11.54 8.50
CA LYS A 128 -18.39 -12.23 7.97
C LYS A 128 -19.52 -11.28 7.51
N ASN A 129 -19.21 -10.01 7.26
CA ASN A 129 -20.15 -9.01 6.75
C ASN A 129 -20.26 -9.09 5.22
N ILE A 130 -20.70 -10.25 4.72
CA ILE A 130 -20.71 -10.61 3.29
C ILE A 130 -21.43 -9.56 2.42
N ASP A 131 -22.57 -9.05 2.89
CA ASP A 131 -23.35 -8.04 2.13
C ASP A 131 -22.60 -6.73 1.97
N LEU A 132 -21.87 -6.31 3.02
CA LEU A 132 -21.07 -5.10 2.97
C LEU A 132 -19.83 -5.30 2.09
N THR A 133 -19.18 -6.47 2.17
CA THR A 133 -18.09 -6.84 1.25
C THR A 133 -18.51 -6.71 -0.21
N ILE A 134 -19.63 -7.33 -0.59
CA ILE A 134 -20.14 -7.27 -1.98
C ILE A 134 -20.45 -5.82 -2.38
N LYS A 135 -21.07 -5.04 -1.50
CA LYS A 135 -21.38 -3.62 -1.75
C LYS A 135 -20.10 -2.80 -2.01
N LEU A 136 -19.08 -2.97 -1.16
CA LEU A 136 -17.81 -2.25 -1.27
C LEU A 136 -17.05 -2.62 -2.55
N TRP A 137 -16.92 -3.91 -2.85
CA TRP A 137 -16.25 -4.36 -4.07
C TRP A 137 -17.01 -3.99 -5.34
N THR A 138 -18.33 -4.01 -5.31
CA THR A 138 -19.15 -3.51 -6.43
C THR A 138 -18.94 -2.01 -6.63
N LYS A 139 -18.80 -1.24 -5.55
CA LYS A 139 -18.45 0.19 -5.65
C LYS A 139 -17.06 0.38 -6.26
N ALA A 140 -16.06 -0.40 -5.82
CA ALA A 140 -14.70 -0.32 -6.33
C ALA A 140 -14.61 -0.60 -7.85
N LEU A 141 -15.42 -1.52 -8.38
CA LEU A 141 -15.49 -1.81 -9.82
C LEU A 141 -15.80 -0.59 -10.70
N ASN A 142 -16.49 0.43 -10.16
CA ASN A 142 -16.82 1.63 -10.93
C ASN A 142 -15.62 2.57 -11.15
N PHE A 143 -14.52 2.36 -10.40
CA PHE A 143 -13.35 3.24 -10.38
C PHE A 143 -12.05 2.52 -10.76
N LEU A 144 -12.11 1.21 -11.02
CA LEU A 144 -10.97 0.46 -11.56
C LEU A 144 -10.83 0.73 -13.06
N GLU A 145 -9.59 0.94 -13.50
CA GLU A 145 -9.27 1.18 -14.92
C GLU A 145 -8.64 -0.03 -15.60
N ASN A 146 -8.03 -0.94 -14.81
CA ASN A 146 -7.31 -2.09 -15.32
C ASN A 146 -8.25 -3.30 -15.52
N GLU A 147 -8.34 -3.82 -16.74
CA GLU A 147 -9.22 -4.95 -17.09
C GLU A 147 -8.94 -6.23 -16.29
N ARG A 148 -7.68 -6.48 -15.95
CA ARG A 148 -7.29 -7.63 -15.13
C ARG A 148 -7.84 -7.46 -13.71
N ASP A 149 -7.62 -6.31 -13.08
CA ASP A 149 -8.11 -6.04 -11.72
C ASP A 149 -9.65 -6.09 -11.65
N ILE A 150 -10.32 -5.54 -12.68
CA ILE A 150 -11.78 -5.63 -12.83
C ILE A 150 -12.24 -7.10 -12.89
N SER A 151 -11.56 -7.92 -13.69
CA SER A 151 -11.90 -9.33 -13.87
C SER A 151 -11.68 -10.13 -12.59
N GLU A 152 -10.54 -9.92 -11.93
CA GLU A 152 -10.21 -10.56 -10.65
C GLU A 152 -11.23 -10.20 -9.56
N LEU A 153 -11.60 -8.92 -9.43
CA LEU A 153 -12.56 -8.48 -8.42
C LEU A 153 -13.98 -9.01 -8.69
N LYS A 154 -14.40 -9.12 -9.96
CA LYS A 154 -15.67 -9.78 -10.33
C LYS A 154 -15.70 -11.24 -9.88
N VAL A 155 -14.62 -11.98 -10.10
CA VAL A 155 -14.52 -13.40 -9.66
C VAL A 155 -14.62 -13.51 -8.14
N LEU A 156 -13.98 -12.60 -7.39
CA LEU A 156 -14.08 -12.56 -5.93
C LEU A 156 -15.51 -12.28 -5.46
N ILE A 157 -16.20 -11.31 -6.07
CA ILE A 157 -17.60 -11.01 -5.77
C ILE A 157 -18.49 -12.25 -6.00
N GLU A 158 -18.33 -12.94 -7.13
CA GLU A 158 -19.13 -14.14 -7.42
C GLU A 158 -18.82 -15.30 -6.48
N THR A 159 -17.56 -15.45 -6.06
CA THR A 159 -17.15 -16.42 -5.04
C THR A 159 -17.84 -16.14 -3.71
N VAL A 160 -17.82 -14.89 -3.25
CA VAL A 160 -18.43 -14.48 -1.98
C VAL A 160 -19.96 -14.59 -2.03
N LYS A 161 -20.61 -14.29 -3.16
CA LYS A 161 -22.05 -14.51 -3.34
C LYS A 161 -22.44 -15.97 -3.19
N LYS A 162 -21.62 -16.91 -3.68
CA LYS A 162 -21.88 -18.35 -3.52
C LYS A 162 -21.80 -18.78 -2.06
N LEU A 163 -20.85 -18.23 -1.29
CA LEU A 163 -20.73 -18.49 0.15
C LEU A 163 -21.97 -18.03 0.92
N LYS A 164 -22.60 -16.92 0.52
CA LYS A 164 -23.86 -16.43 1.14
C LYS A 164 -25.03 -17.41 0.99
N ASN A 165 -25.05 -18.18 -0.10
CA ASN A 165 -26.17 -19.05 -0.47
C ASN A 165 -25.98 -20.51 -0.02
N GLN A 166 -24.94 -20.80 0.77
CA GLN A 166 -24.68 -22.08 1.43
C GLN A 166 -25.15 -22.04 2.88
#